data_AF-A0A6S6G2Z0-F1
#
_entry.id   AF-A0A6S6G2Z0-F1
#
_cell.length_a   1.000
_cell.length_b   1.000
_cell.length_c   1.000
_cell.angle_alpha   90.00
_cell.angle_beta   90.00
_cell.angle_gamma   90.00
#
_symmetry.space_group_name_H-M   'P 1'
#
loop_
_entity.id
_entity.type
_entity.pdbx_description
1 polymer ?
#
loop_
_entity_poly.entity_id
_entity_poly.type
_entity_poly.pdbx_seq_one_letter_code
_entity_poly.pdbx_strand_id
1 'polypeptide(L)'
;MSGSNSYFNAKPYIPASLSEIYDTLGSMILGAPTFVDRWGDFPNRNIDSEFNKLTQGFALVRKKLGEERYAKLIDLAARAKALFAADQDDTNGKTDEGRALLFEIEDEIQAARRGRVKAKLPDEDGEITGD
;
A
#
# COMPACT_ATOMS: atom_id res chain seq x y z
N MET A 1 0.20 16.76 29.27
CA MET A 1 0.36 15.41 29.84
C MET A 1 0.17 14.43 28.70
N SER A 2 1.23 13.82 28.18
CA SER A 2 1.12 12.78 27.15
C SER A 2 1.36 11.45 27.85
N GLY A 3 0.28 10.79 28.26
CA GLY A 3 0.38 9.39 28.68
C GLY A 3 0.83 8.57 27.49
N SER A 4 1.88 7.77 27.65
CA SER A 4 2.31 6.80 26.66
C SER A 4 1.11 5.92 26.30
N ASN A 5 0.59 6.04 25.08
CA ASN A 5 -0.48 5.19 24.62
C ASN A 5 0.04 3.75 24.66
N SER A 6 -0.50 2.90 25.52
CA SER A 6 -0.08 1.50 25.68
C SER A 6 -0.37 0.64 24.45
N TYR A 7 -1.16 1.17 23.49
CA TYR A 7 -1.36 0.60 22.15
C TYR A 7 -0.31 1.08 21.13
N PHE A 8 0.62 1.96 21.51
CA PHE A 8 1.67 2.43 20.63
C PHE A 8 2.65 1.28 20.33
N ASN A 9 2.50 0.69 19.15
CA ASN A 9 3.52 -0.20 18.61
C ASN A 9 4.59 0.64 17.93
N ALA A 10 5.81 0.61 18.46
CA ALA A 10 6.95 1.30 17.86
C ALA A 10 7.30 0.79 16.45
N LYS A 11 6.81 -0.40 16.07
CA LYS A 11 6.95 -0.94 14.72
C LYS A 11 5.66 -0.72 13.93
N PRO A 12 5.69 -0.01 12.79
CA PRO A 12 4.53 0.14 11.94
C PRO A 12 4.08 -1.23 11.43
N TYR A 13 2.78 -1.48 11.47
CA TYR A 13 2.18 -2.69 10.92
C TYR A 13 2.40 -2.74 9.40
N ILE A 14 2.81 -3.91 8.89
CA ILE A 14 3.02 -4.19 7.48
C ILE A 14 1.89 -5.10 6.99
N PRO A 15 1.17 -4.74 5.91
CA PRO A 15 0.12 -5.60 5.36
C PRO A 15 0.76 -6.87 4.79
N ALA A 16 0.22 -8.03 5.17
CA ALA A 16 0.76 -9.35 4.89
C ALA A 16 -0.11 -10.17 3.92
N SER A 17 -1.32 -9.71 3.60
CA SER A 17 -2.20 -10.30 2.60
C SER A 17 -2.45 -9.39 1.38
N LEU A 18 -2.93 -9.95 0.27
CA LEU A 18 -3.30 -9.16 -0.91
C LEU A 18 -4.50 -8.26 -0.59
N SER A 19 -5.43 -8.72 0.26
CA SER A 19 -6.56 -7.91 0.73
C SER A 19 -6.11 -6.74 1.63
N GLU A 20 -5.18 -6.96 2.55
CA GLU A 20 -4.66 -5.89 3.42
C GLU A 20 -3.84 -4.84 2.63
N ILE A 21 -3.15 -5.27 1.58
CA ILE A 21 -2.47 -4.36 0.65
C ILE A 21 -3.51 -3.54 -0.11
N TYR A 22 -4.60 -4.16 -0.58
CA TYR A 22 -5.71 -3.47 -1.23
C TYR A 22 -6.32 -2.38 -0.31
N ASP A 23 -6.59 -2.71 0.95
CA ASP A 23 -7.11 -1.74 1.94
C ASP A 23 -6.09 -0.61 2.21
N THR A 24 -4.80 -0.94 2.27
CA THR A 24 -3.73 0.05 2.42
C THR A 24 -3.70 1.05 1.26
N LEU A 25 -3.91 0.58 0.02
CA LEU A 25 -3.95 1.45 -1.16
C LEU A 25 -5.11 2.44 -1.10
N GLY A 26 -6.30 2.00 -0.68
CA GLY A 26 -7.45 2.90 -0.48
C GLY A 26 -7.13 4.03 0.49
N SER A 27 -6.46 3.73 1.60
CA SER A 27 -6.00 4.75 2.57
C SER A 27 -4.95 5.69 1.98
N MET A 28 -4.00 5.17 1.20
CA MET A 28 -2.96 5.97 0.54
C MET A 28 -3.54 6.93 -0.50
N ILE A 29 -4.52 6.50 -1.29
CA ILE A 29 -5.20 7.32 -2.30
C ILE A 29 -5.87 8.54 -1.64
N LEU A 30 -6.55 8.32 -0.51
CA LEU A 30 -7.20 9.39 0.27
C LEU A 30 -6.21 10.30 1.01
N GLY A 31 -5.05 9.77 1.40
CA GLY A 31 -4.01 10.50 2.13
C GLY A 31 -3.05 11.30 1.26
N ALA A 32 -3.04 11.08 -0.07
CA ALA A 32 -2.15 11.76 -1.00
C ALA A 32 -2.43 13.29 -1.09
N PRO A 33 -1.40 14.12 -1.34
CA PRO A 33 -0.01 13.74 -1.62
C PRO A 33 0.89 13.66 -0.37
N THR A 34 0.41 14.12 0.79
CA THR A 34 1.27 14.33 1.98
C THR A 34 1.30 13.16 2.94
N PHE A 35 0.22 12.37 2.98
CA PHE A 35 0.01 11.25 3.89
C PHE A 35 0.05 11.64 5.37
N VAL A 36 -0.08 12.94 5.66
CA VAL A 36 -0.07 13.45 7.02
C VAL A 36 -1.36 13.04 7.71
N ASP A 37 -1.22 12.35 8.83
CA ASP A 37 -2.34 12.11 9.72
C ASP A 37 -2.65 13.37 10.55
N ARG A 38 -3.78 14.00 10.21
CA ARG A 38 -4.22 15.25 10.85
C ARG A 38 -4.82 15.02 12.24
N TRP A 39 -5.23 13.79 12.57
CA TRP A 39 -5.93 13.49 13.81
C TRP A 39 -4.99 12.94 14.90
N GLY A 40 -3.78 12.52 14.52
CA GLY A 40 -2.75 12.05 15.46
C GLY A 40 -2.92 10.59 15.89
N ASP A 41 -3.79 9.85 15.21
CA ASP A 41 -4.01 8.41 15.36
C ASP A 41 -2.78 7.58 14.90
N PHE A 42 -2.06 8.09 13.90
CA PHE A 42 -0.88 7.49 13.26
C PHE A 42 0.30 8.47 13.28
N PRO A 43 0.93 8.68 14.45
CA PRO A 43 2.07 9.58 14.57
C PRO A 43 3.22 9.17 13.63
N ASN A 44 3.83 10.16 12.98
CA ASN A 44 4.92 10.02 12.00
C ASN A 44 4.52 9.47 10.62
N ARG A 45 3.22 9.37 10.30
CA ARG A 45 2.76 9.06 8.94
C ARG A 45 3.20 10.16 7.96
N ASN A 46 3.88 9.75 6.90
CA ASN A 46 4.41 10.57 5.82
C ASN A 46 4.67 9.71 4.57
N ILE A 47 5.02 10.36 3.45
CA ILE A 47 5.35 9.71 2.17
C ILE A 47 6.33 8.54 2.35
N ASP A 48 7.44 8.73 3.07
CA ASP A 48 8.44 7.67 3.22
C ASP A 48 7.91 6.46 3.99
N SER A 49 7.21 6.71 5.11
CA SER A 49 6.65 5.64 5.94
C SER A 49 5.59 4.81 5.20
N GLU A 50 4.70 5.45 4.44
CA GLU A 50 3.64 4.77 3.70
C GLU A 50 4.18 3.93 2.55
N PHE A 51 5.11 4.48 1.76
CA PHE A 51 5.73 3.73 0.67
C PHE A 51 6.65 2.62 1.18
N ASN A 52 7.29 2.80 2.34
CA ASN A 52 8.03 1.74 3.00
C ASN A 52 7.10 0.62 3.50
N LYS A 53 5.92 0.97 4.03
CA LYS A 53 4.89 -0.01 4.42
C LYS A 53 4.39 -0.79 3.21
N LEU A 54 4.05 -0.10 2.12
CA LEU A 54 3.53 -0.69 0.90
C LEU A 54 4.52 -1.67 0.25
N THR A 55 5.77 -1.25 0.08
CA THR A 55 6.81 -2.07 -0.57
C THR A 55 7.22 -3.28 0.27
N GLN A 56 7.27 -3.17 1.60
CA GLN A 56 7.43 -4.33 2.47
C GLN A 56 6.25 -5.30 2.37
N GLY A 57 5.02 -4.79 2.25
CA GLY A 57 3.85 -5.63 2.02
C GLY A 57 3.97 -6.43 0.73
N PHE A 58 4.37 -5.80 -0.38
CA PHE A 58 4.65 -6.52 -1.63
C PHE A 58 5.68 -7.63 -1.46
N ALA A 59 6.71 -7.42 -0.64
CA ALA A 59 7.73 -8.42 -0.38
C ALA A 59 7.16 -9.63 0.38
N LEU A 60 6.26 -9.43 1.35
CA LEU A 60 5.60 -10.50 2.09
C LEU A 60 4.72 -11.37 1.18
N VAL A 61 3.99 -10.75 0.24
CA VAL A 61 3.11 -11.48 -0.70
C VAL A 61 3.79 -11.86 -2.02
N ARG A 62 5.10 -11.68 -2.15
CA ARG A 62 5.85 -11.87 -3.42
C ARG A 62 5.59 -13.24 -4.06
N LYS A 63 5.53 -14.30 -3.26
CA LYS A 63 5.21 -15.66 -3.74
C LYS A 63 3.82 -15.75 -4.38
N LYS A 64 2.84 -15.00 -3.86
CA LYS A 64 1.45 -14.95 -4.36
C LYS A 64 1.34 -14.11 -5.64
N LEU A 65 2.19 -13.08 -5.77
CA LEU A 65 2.24 -12.18 -6.94
C LEU A 65 2.95 -12.79 -8.14
N GLY A 66 4.04 -13.53 -7.89
CA GLY A 66 5.03 -13.85 -8.91
C GLY A 66 6.01 -12.70 -9.18
N GLU A 67 7.17 -13.03 -9.70
CA GLU A 67 8.31 -12.11 -9.84
C GLU A 67 8.04 -10.92 -10.77
N GLU A 68 7.37 -11.16 -11.90
CA GLU A 68 7.05 -10.13 -12.88
C GLU A 68 6.13 -9.06 -12.28
N ARG A 69 5.03 -9.49 -11.65
CA ARG A 69 4.09 -8.57 -11.00
C ARG A 69 4.75 -7.85 -9.83
N TYR A 70 5.53 -8.56 -9.00
CA TYR A 70 6.27 -7.94 -7.91
C TYR A 70 7.19 -6.80 -8.41
N ALA A 71 7.96 -7.04 -9.47
CA ALA A 71 8.83 -6.02 -10.06
C ALA A 71 8.02 -4.82 -10.59
N LYS A 72 6.89 -5.08 -11.28
CA LYS A 72 5.99 -4.02 -11.75
C LYS A 72 5.46 -3.17 -10.59
N LEU A 73 5.01 -3.79 -9.51
CA LEU A 73 4.47 -3.07 -8.35
C LEU A 73 5.53 -2.20 -7.66
N ILE A 74 6.77 -2.67 -7.56
CA ILE A 74 7.90 -1.89 -7.02
C ILE A 74 8.18 -0.66 -7.89
N ASP A 75 8.20 -0.80 -9.23
CA ASP A 75 8.40 0.32 -10.16
C ASP A 75 7.28 1.35 -10.03
N LEU A 76 6.02 0.92 -10.07
CA LEU A 76 4.86 1.80 -9.93
C LEU A 76 4.90 2.55 -8.60
N ALA A 77 5.21 1.88 -7.50
CA ALA A 77 5.32 2.51 -6.20
C ALA A 77 6.45 3.55 -6.16
N ALA A 78 7.62 3.25 -6.74
CA ALA A 78 8.73 4.21 -6.80
C ALA A 78 8.35 5.47 -7.60
N ARG A 79 7.67 5.30 -8.74
CA ARG A 79 7.21 6.41 -9.60
C ARG A 79 6.13 7.24 -8.91
N ALA A 80 5.14 6.60 -8.27
CA ALA A 80 4.10 7.30 -7.52
C ALA A 80 4.69 8.14 -6.39
N LYS A 81 5.64 7.56 -5.63
CA LYS A 81 6.37 8.27 -4.57
C LYS A 81 7.06 9.53 -5.09
N ALA A 82 7.72 9.44 -6.25
CA ALA A 82 8.41 10.57 -6.86
C ALA A 82 7.45 11.69 -7.29
N LEU A 83 6.27 11.32 -7.81
CA LEU A 83 5.23 12.27 -8.19
C LEU A 83 4.68 13.04 -6.98
N PHE A 84 4.33 12.33 -5.90
CA PHE A 84 3.87 12.98 -4.67
C PHE A 84 4.94 13.86 -4.01
N ALA A 85 6.20 13.40 -4.00
CA ALA A 85 7.30 14.22 -3.49
C ALA A 85 7.49 15.52 -4.28
N ALA A 86 7.12 15.54 -5.56
CA ALA A 86 7.25 16.68 -6.43
C ALA A 86 6.01 17.61 -6.47
N ASP A 87 4.97 17.33 -5.66
CA ASP A 87 3.71 18.09 -5.61
C ASP A 87 3.06 18.03 -4.22
N GLN A 88 3.83 18.34 -3.17
CA GLN A 88 3.31 18.28 -1.79
C GLN A 88 2.17 19.28 -1.52
N ASP A 89 2.10 20.36 -2.29
CA ASP A 89 1.07 21.40 -2.16
C ASP A 89 -0.15 21.16 -3.09
N ASP A 90 -0.15 20.09 -3.89
CA ASP A 90 -1.22 19.75 -4.85
C ASP A 90 -1.56 20.91 -5.81
N THR A 91 -0.56 21.39 -6.54
CA THR A 91 -0.68 22.59 -7.41
C THR A 91 -0.22 22.38 -8.85
N ASN A 92 0.48 21.29 -9.13
CA ASN A 92 1.07 21.05 -10.46
C ASN A 92 0.54 19.80 -11.17
N GLY A 93 -0.45 19.12 -10.58
CA GLY A 93 -1.15 17.98 -11.18
C GLY A 93 -0.46 16.62 -11.01
N LYS A 94 0.78 16.58 -10.48
CA LYS A 94 1.46 15.30 -10.24
C LYS A 94 0.80 14.50 -9.12
N THR A 95 0.05 15.13 -8.21
CA THR A 95 -0.77 14.42 -7.24
C THR A 95 -1.75 13.47 -7.94
N ASP A 96 -2.43 13.93 -8.99
CA ASP A 96 -3.37 13.11 -9.74
C ASP A 96 -2.66 12.02 -10.56
N GLU A 97 -1.51 12.34 -11.15
CA GLU A 97 -0.65 11.32 -11.80
C GLU A 97 -0.20 10.24 -10.79
N GLY A 98 0.18 10.64 -9.58
CA GLY A 98 0.56 9.73 -8.51
C GLY A 98 -0.61 8.84 -8.07
N ARG A 99 -1.82 9.41 -7.93
CA ARG A 99 -3.04 8.65 -7.65
C ARG A 99 -3.36 7.65 -8.76
N ALA A 100 -3.18 8.03 -10.02
CA ALA A 100 -3.36 7.12 -11.15
C ALA A 100 -2.45 5.89 -11.06
N LEU A 101 -1.19 6.06 -10.63
CA LEU A 101 -0.29 4.93 -10.40
C LEU A 101 -0.70 4.08 -9.19
N LEU A 102 -1.26 4.67 -8.12
CA LEU A 102 -1.82 3.89 -7.01
C LEU A 102 -3.03 3.04 -7.45
N PHE A 103 -3.90 3.56 -8.32
CA PHE A 103 -4.98 2.79 -8.92
C PHE A 103 -4.46 1.66 -9.83
N GLU A 104 -3.38 1.88 -10.57
CA GLU A 104 -2.76 0.80 -11.35
C GLU A 104 -2.22 -0.33 -10.46
N ILE A 105 -1.63 0.02 -9.31
CA ILE A 105 -1.22 -0.96 -8.30
C ILE A 105 -2.45 -1.72 -7.77
N GLU A 106 -3.55 -1.01 -7.47
CA GLU A 106 -4.81 -1.59 -7.02
C GLU A 106 -5.34 -2.64 -8.01
N ASP A 107 -5.32 -2.31 -9.30
CA ASP A 107 -5.76 -3.20 -10.38
C ASP A 107 -4.90 -4.48 -10.46
N GLU A 108 -3.58 -4.36 -10.33
CA GLU A 108 -2.66 -5.50 -10.32
C GLU A 108 -2.87 -6.42 -9.12
N ILE A 109 -3.10 -5.84 -7.93
CA ILE A 109 -3.41 -6.60 -6.71
C ILE A 109 -4.74 -7.35 -6.89
N GLN A 110 -5.78 -6.67 -7.38
CA GLN A 110 -7.06 -7.31 -7.62
C GLN A 110 -6.99 -8.38 -8.72
N ALA A 111 -6.20 -8.16 -9.76
CA ALA A 111 -5.94 -9.17 -10.78
C ALA A 111 -5.26 -10.41 -10.20
N ALA A 112 -4.30 -10.23 -9.27
CA ALA A 112 -3.70 -11.33 -8.54
C ALA A 112 -4.72 -12.12 -7.71
N ARG A 113 -5.54 -11.42 -6.92
CA ARG A 113 -6.61 -12.04 -6.10
C ARG A 113 -7.58 -12.85 -6.95
N ARG A 114 -8.11 -12.25 -8.04
CA ARG A 114 -9.00 -12.94 -8.98
C ARG A 114 -8.33 -14.17 -9.62
N GLY A 115 -7.05 -14.07 -9.96
CA GLY A 115 -6.27 -15.18 -10.50
C GLY A 115 -6.17 -16.35 -9.52
N ARG A 116 -5.90 -16.07 -8.24
CA ARG A 116 -5.83 -17.09 -7.18
C ARG A 116 -7.17 -17.79 -6.95
N VAL A 117 -8.26 -17.02 -6.86
CA VAL A 117 -9.63 -17.56 -6.75
C VAL A 117 -9.95 -18.48 -7.94
N LYS A 118 -9.68 -18.03 -9.17
CA LYS A 118 -9.92 -18.82 -10.39
C LYS A 118 -9.12 -20.13 -10.39
N ALA A 119 -7.91 -20.10 -9.85
CA ALA A 119 -7.04 -21.28 -9.73
C ALA A 119 -7.35 -22.16 -8.51
N LYS A 120 -8.32 -21.78 -7.66
CA LYS A 120 -8.66 -22.46 -6.40
C LYS A 120 -7.44 -22.66 -5.50
N LEU A 121 -6.57 -21.64 -5.45
CA LEU A 121 -5.43 -21.64 -4.55
C LEU A 121 -5.91 -21.25 -3.14
N PRO A 122 -5.65 -22.08 -2.12
CA PRO A 122 -5.99 -21.72 -0.75
C PRO A 122 -5.07 -20.63 -0.21
N ASP A 123 -5.63 -19.83 0.71
CA ASP A 123 -4.88 -18.97 1.61
C ASP A 123 -4.27 -19.78 2.78
N GLU A 124 -3.80 -19.08 3.80
CA GLU A 124 -3.13 -19.67 4.97
C GLU A 124 -4.08 -20.47 5.87
N ASP A 125 -5.38 -20.15 5.83
CA ASP A 125 -6.43 -20.82 6.59
C ASP A 125 -7.08 -21.97 5.79
N GLY A 126 -6.67 -22.15 4.53
CA GLY A 126 -7.21 -23.18 3.64
C GLY A 126 -8.45 -22.73 2.86
N GLU A 127 -8.81 -21.45 2.92
CA GLU A 127 -9.98 -20.88 2.25
C GLU A 127 -9.65 -20.36 0.84
N ILE A 128 -10.66 -20.28 -0.03
CA ILE A 128 -10.51 -19.74 -1.39
C ILE A 128 -11.00 -18.27 -1.41
N THR A 129 -10.20 -17.38 -0.88
CA THR A 129 -10.53 -15.94 -0.73
C THR A 129 -9.84 -15.06 -1.77
N GLY A 130 -8.74 -15.55 -2.35
CA GLY A 130 -7.85 -14.78 -3.22
C GLY A 130 -6.62 -14.26 -2.49
N ASP A 131 -6.55 -14.40 -1.17
CA ASP A 131 -5.30 -14.31 -0.40
C ASP A 131 -4.48 -15.60 -0.48
#